data_AF-A0A962L929-F1
#
_entry.id   AF-A0A962L929-F1
#
_cell.length_a   1.000
_cell.length_b   1.000
_cell.length_c   1.000
_cell.angle_alpha   90.00
_cell.angle_beta   90.00
_cell.angle_gamma   90.00
#
_symmetry.space_group_name_H-M   'P 1'
#
loop_
_entity.id
_entity.type
_entity.pdbx_description
1 polymer ?
#
loop_
_entity_poly.entity_id
_entity_poly.type
_entity_poly.pdbx_seq_one_letter_code
_entity_poly.pdbx_strand_id
1 'polypeptide(L)'
;MTRISHLGLALLMVLAGCASQEASLPVVEAQTPAKIAPPPVQKWLRWLDSVSTMNESQLLSALEGMAKPGNSNQLFYHGLLTQQSDNYDSWVSARDTFRQLGQDEALTAAQRQLAGMLERYNQSRINWFHSRDELRSQYEALQQQVNDLQKENRLLERKIQAITDLEATISTRREE
;
A
#
# COMPACT_ATOMS: atom_id res chain seq x y z
N MET A 1 22.40 48.35 5.20
CA MET A 1 23.04 47.58 6.28
C MET A 1 23.50 48.56 7.36
N THR A 2 22.66 48.77 8.37
CA THR A 2 22.84 49.72 9.49
C THR A 2 21.65 49.45 10.43
N ARG A 3 21.72 49.34 11.75
CA ARG A 3 22.78 49.40 12.78
C ARG A 3 22.31 48.61 14.01
N ILE A 4 23.30 48.22 14.81
CA ILE A 4 23.29 47.48 16.06
C ILE A 4 22.89 48.41 17.24
N SER A 5 22.54 47.79 18.37
CA SER A 5 22.66 48.28 19.77
C SER A 5 21.35 48.81 20.38
N HIS A 6 20.93 48.50 21.62
CA HIS A 6 21.68 48.28 22.86
C HIS A 6 20.94 47.37 23.87
N LEU A 7 21.73 46.62 24.65
CA LEU A 7 21.41 46.12 25.99
C LEU A 7 21.01 47.27 26.92
N GLY A 8 20.00 47.06 27.76
CA GLY A 8 19.67 47.92 28.91
C GLY A 8 19.21 47.08 30.09
N LEU A 9 20.09 46.97 31.08
CA LEU A 9 19.93 46.28 32.37
C LEU A 9 19.47 47.29 33.43
N ALA A 10 18.39 47.03 34.17
CA ALA A 10 18.03 47.70 35.43
C ALA A 10 17.03 46.79 36.19
N LEU A 11 17.43 46.06 37.22
CA LEU A 11 17.66 46.45 38.62
C LEU A 11 16.36 46.75 39.42
N LEU A 12 15.96 45.73 40.19
CA LEU A 12 15.39 45.71 41.55
C LEU A 12 14.58 46.93 42.07
N MET A 13 13.32 46.65 42.45
CA MET A 13 12.73 47.21 43.67
C MET A 13 11.96 46.13 44.43
N VAL A 14 12.36 45.94 45.69
CA VAL A 14 11.63 45.24 46.75
C VAL A 14 10.79 46.26 47.48
N LEU A 15 9.50 45.99 47.70
CA LEU A 15 8.76 46.51 48.85
C LEU A 15 7.73 45.47 49.33
N ALA A 16 7.65 45.41 50.65
CA ALA A 16 7.01 44.39 51.46
C ALA A 16 5.51 44.67 51.71
N GLY A 17 4.79 43.59 52.00
CA GLY A 17 3.78 43.55 53.05
C GLY A 17 2.37 44.03 52.69
N CYS A 18 1.41 43.09 52.66
CA CYS A 18 0.25 43.13 53.54
C CYS A 18 -0.41 41.74 53.56
N ALA A 19 -0.60 41.23 54.78
CA ALA A 19 -1.33 40.03 55.08
C ALA A 19 -2.76 40.09 54.55
N SER A 20 -3.32 38.94 54.16
CA SER A 20 -4.53 38.38 54.78
C SER A 20 -5.03 37.14 54.05
N GLN A 21 -5.40 36.13 54.86
CA GLN A 21 -6.48 35.18 54.63
C GLN A 21 -6.15 33.91 53.82
N GLU A 22 -5.66 32.90 54.54
CA GLU A 22 -5.85 31.49 54.15
C GLU A 22 -7.35 31.19 54.14
N ALA A 23 -7.96 31.30 52.96
CA ALA A 23 -9.15 30.54 52.65
C ALA A 23 -8.72 29.08 52.53
N SER A 24 -9.11 28.24 53.47
CA SER A 24 -9.06 26.79 53.30
C SER A 24 -9.93 26.44 52.09
N LEU A 25 -9.28 26.28 50.94
CA LEU A 25 -9.92 25.69 49.78
C LEU A 25 -10.37 24.28 50.19
N PRO A 26 -11.62 23.89 49.88
CA PRO A 26 -12.03 22.51 50.05
C PRO A 26 -11.05 21.65 49.25
N VAL A 27 -10.51 20.62 49.89
CA VAL A 27 -9.74 19.57 49.21
C VAL A 27 -10.63 19.06 48.09
N VAL A 28 -10.36 19.52 46.87
CA VAL A 28 -10.92 18.95 45.65
C VAL A 28 -10.33 17.56 45.61
N GLU A 29 -11.12 16.60 46.06
CA GLU A 29 -10.88 15.18 45.89
C GLU A 29 -10.48 14.99 44.43
N ALA A 30 -9.21 14.66 44.21
CA ALA A 30 -8.66 14.51 42.87
C ALA A 30 -9.42 13.37 42.21
N GLN A 31 -10.44 13.73 41.43
CA GLN A 31 -11.18 12.80 40.60
C GLN A 31 -10.14 12.11 39.73
N THR A 32 -9.89 10.83 40.01
CA THR A 32 -9.06 9.98 39.16
C THR A 32 -9.56 10.17 37.73
N PRO A 33 -8.70 10.58 36.78
CA PRO A 33 -9.14 10.90 35.43
C PRO A 33 -9.91 9.70 34.89
N ALA A 34 -11.15 9.93 34.49
CA ALA A 34 -12.02 8.91 33.94
C ALA A 34 -11.26 8.20 32.81
N LYS A 35 -11.14 6.87 32.92
CA LYS A 35 -10.46 6.03 31.94
C LYS A 35 -11.30 6.07 30.65
N ILE A 36 -11.02 7.05 29.79
CA ILE A 36 -11.72 7.24 28.51
C ILE A 36 -11.54 5.94 27.71
N ALA A 37 -12.65 5.30 27.35
CA ALA A 37 -12.61 4.10 26.52
C ALA A 37 -11.93 4.46 25.17
N PRO A 38 -11.00 3.62 24.68
CA PRO A 38 -10.31 3.90 23.42
C PRO A 38 -11.32 4.03 22.27
N PRO A 39 -11.16 5.01 21.36
CA PRO A 39 -12.08 5.19 20.24
C PRO A 39 -12.17 3.91 19.39
N PRO A 40 -13.37 3.57 18.86
CA PRO A 40 -13.65 2.29 18.22
C PRO A 40 -12.64 1.87 17.12
N VAL A 41 -12.07 2.84 16.39
CA VAL A 41 -11.09 2.61 15.33
C VAL A 41 -9.73 2.10 15.82
N GLN A 42 -9.32 2.36 17.07
CA GLN A 42 -8.02 1.91 17.60
C GLN A 42 -7.93 0.39 17.68
N LYS A 43 -9.06 -0.31 17.86
CA LYS A 43 -9.10 -1.76 17.79
C LYS A 43 -8.72 -2.26 16.40
N TRP A 44 -9.26 -1.62 15.35
CA TRP A 44 -8.98 -1.97 13.96
C TRP A 44 -7.53 -1.70 13.58
N LEU A 45 -6.96 -0.58 14.05
CA LEU A 45 -5.55 -0.27 13.83
C LEU A 45 -4.61 -1.29 14.49
N ARG A 46 -4.92 -1.76 15.70
CA ARG A 46 -4.15 -2.83 16.35
C ARG A 46 -4.23 -4.15 15.59
N TRP A 47 -5.39 -4.46 15.02
CA TRP A 47 -5.52 -5.65 14.16
C TRP A 47 -4.74 -5.52 12.86
N LEU A 48 -4.76 -4.34 12.23
CA LEU A 48 -3.98 -4.07 11.02
C LEU A 48 -2.49 -4.31 11.28
N ASP A 49 -1.96 -3.81 12.40
CA ASP A 49 -0.57 -4.01 12.83
C ASP A 49 -0.26 -5.48 13.16
N SER A 50 -1.17 -6.15 13.87
CA SER A 50 -0.99 -7.57 14.20
C SER A 50 -1.03 -8.47 12.97
N VAL A 51 -1.89 -8.20 11.99
CA VAL A 51 -2.00 -9.04 10.78
C VAL A 51 -0.86 -8.76 9.80
N SER A 52 -0.39 -7.52 9.69
CA SER A 52 0.73 -7.16 8.80
C SER A 52 2.05 -7.83 9.18
N THR A 53 2.18 -8.27 10.44
CA THR A 53 3.36 -8.97 10.98
C THR A 53 3.21 -10.49 10.99
N MET A 54 2.06 -11.03 10.57
CA MET A 54 1.85 -12.48 10.49
C MET A 54 2.66 -13.08 9.34
N ASN A 55 3.26 -14.24 9.61
CA ASN A 55 3.81 -15.09 8.57
C ASN A 55 2.69 -15.95 7.92
N GLU A 56 3.04 -16.65 6.84
CA GLU A 56 2.09 -17.43 6.04
C GLU A 56 1.38 -18.53 6.85
N SER A 57 2.10 -19.27 7.71
CA SER A 57 1.49 -20.36 8.49
C SER A 57 0.52 -19.84 9.55
N GLN A 58 0.84 -18.70 10.18
CA GLN A 58 -0.06 -18.00 11.10
C GLN A 58 -1.32 -17.50 10.38
N LEU A 59 -1.15 -16.98 9.17
CA LEU A 59 -2.24 -16.47 8.35
C LEU A 59 -3.22 -17.58 7.96
N LEU A 60 -2.71 -18.71 7.45
CA LEU A 60 -3.50 -19.88 7.09
C LEU A 60 -4.24 -20.43 8.31
N SER A 61 -3.53 -20.59 9.43
CA SER A 61 -4.15 -21.06 10.69
C SER A 61 -5.26 -20.13 11.16
N ALA A 62 -5.08 -18.80 11.04
CA ALA A 62 -6.09 -17.81 11.41
C ALA A 62 -7.30 -17.83 10.48
N LEU A 63 -7.10 -18.07 9.18
CA LEU A 63 -8.18 -18.21 8.19
C LEU A 63 -8.98 -19.50 8.42
N GLU A 64 -8.32 -20.63 8.64
CA GLU A 64 -8.96 -21.94 8.88
C GLU A 64 -9.76 -21.96 10.19
N GLY A 65 -9.22 -21.33 11.25
CA GLY A 65 -9.88 -21.25 12.55
C GLY A 65 -11.06 -20.28 12.59
N MET A 66 -11.30 -19.50 11.53
CA MET A 66 -12.32 -18.46 11.51
C MET A 66 -13.68 -19.00 11.02
N ALA A 67 -14.68 -18.94 11.90
CA ALA A 67 -16.08 -19.10 11.49
C ALA A 67 -16.53 -17.94 10.60
N LYS A 68 -17.58 -18.16 9.79
CA LYS A 68 -18.17 -17.12 8.92
C LYS A 68 -18.38 -15.80 9.70
N PRO A 69 -17.85 -14.65 9.21
CA PRO A 69 -17.97 -13.39 9.93
C PRO A 69 -19.43 -12.99 10.15
N GLY A 70 -19.81 -12.77 11.42
CA GLY A 70 -21.17 -12.41 11.82
C GLY A 70 -21.36 -10.94 12.19
N ASN A 71 -20.29 -10.16 12.30
CA ASN A 71 -20.34 -8.73 12.61
C ASN A 71 -19.19 -7.96 11.94
N SER A 72 -19.29 -6.62 11.90
CA SER A 72 -18.36 -5.75 11.20
C SER A 72 -16.92 -5.85 11.72
N ASN A 73 -16.73 -6.21 13.00
CA ASN A 73 -15.41 -6.45 13.59
C ASN A 73 -14.77 -7.74 13.06
N GLN A 74 -15.52 -8.84 13.03
CA GLN A 74 -15.06 -10.10 12.45
C GLN A 74 -14.84 -9.95 10.94
N LEU A 75 -15.72 -9.21 10.26
CA LEU A 75 -15.62 -8.96 8.83
C LEU A 75 -14.37 -8.13 8.49
N PHE A 76 -14.05 -7.11 9.30
CA PHE A 76 -12.83 -6.33 9.16
C PHE A 76 -11.57 -7.20 9.35
N TYR A 77 -11.55 -8.01 10.42
CA TYR A 77 -10.41 -8.89 10.69
C TYR A 77 -10.22 -9.95 9.59
N HIS A 78 -11.31 -10.56 9.10
CA HIS A 78 -11.29 -11.44 7.93
C HIS A 78 -10.74 -10.74 6.68
N GLY A 79 -11.19 -9.50 6.41
CA GLY A 79 -10.70 -8.68 5.30
C GLY A 79 -9.19 -8.45 5.37
N LEU A 80 -8.63 -8.23 6.57
CA LEU A 80 -7.18 -8.11 6.75
C LEU A 80 -6.43 -9.41 6.45
N LEU A 81 -6.95 -10.55 6.93
CA LEU A 81 -6.30 -11.84 6.69
C LEU A 81 -6.28 -12.19 5.20
N THR A 82 -7.41 -12.02 4.53
CA THR A 82 -7.53 -12.22 3.07
C THR A 82 -6.62 -11.26 2.29
N GLN A 83 -6.56 -9.98 2.67
CA GLN A 83 -5.63 -9.02 2.06
C GLN A 83 -4.16 -9.50 2.14
N GLN A 84 -3.78 -10.13 3.25
CA GLN A 84 -2.41 -10.58 3.49
C GLN A 84 -2.06 -11.89 2.74
N SER A 85 -3.04 -12.60 2.17
CA SER A 85 -2.86 -13.93 1.54
C SER A 85 -2.15 -13.90 0.16
N ASP A 86 -1.69 -12.72 -0.27
CA ASP A 86 -0.89 -12.45 -1.47
C ASP A 86 -1.32 -13.14 -2.78
N ASN A 87 -2.62 -13.28 -3.02
CA ASN A 87 -3.15 -13.80 -4.28
C ASN A 87 -4.35 -12.97 -4.77
N TYR A 88 -4.60 -13.03 -6.08
CA TYR A 88 -5.60 -12.23 -6.77
C TYR A 88 -7.00 -12.36 -6.16
N ASP A 89 -7.48 -13.60 -6.00
CA ASP A 89 -8.83 -13.87 -5.49
C ASP A 89 -9.00 -13.33 -4.07
N SER A 90 -7.95 -13.43 -3.25
CA SER A 90 -7.97 -12.90 -1.89
C SER A 90 -7.98 -11.38 -1.86
N TRP A 91 -7.31 -10.70 -2.79
CA TRP A 91 -7.40 -9.23 -2.90
C TRP A 91 -8.78 -8.76 -3.35
N VAL A 92 -9.43 -9.51 -4.27
CA VAL A 92 -10.81 -9.25 -4.68
C VAL A 92 -11.76 -9.41 -3.49
N SER A 93 -11.65 -10.52 -2.77
CA SER A 93 -12.43 -10.79 -1.55
C SER A 93 -12.22 -9.71 -0.48
N ALA A 94 -10.96 -9.32 -0.23
CA ALA A 94 -10.62 -8.26 0.73
C ALA A 94 -11.21 -6.91 0.31
N ARG A 95 -11.08 -6.52 -0.97
CA ARG A 95 -11.68 -5.29 -1.52
C ARG A 95 -13.19 -5.26 -1.27
N ASP A 96 -13.88 -6.34 -1.59
CA ASP A 96 -15.34 -6.41 -1.49
C ASP A 96 -15.79 -6.39 -0.02
N THR A 97 -15.04 -7.05 0.84
CA THR A 97 -15.20 -7.00 2.30
C THR A 97 -15.09 -5.56 2.83
N PHE A 98 -14.04 -4.83 2.42
CA PHE A 98 -13.85 -3.44 2.85
C PHE A 98 -14.86 -2.48 2.24
N ARG A 99 -15.32 -2.72 1.01
CA ARG A 99 -16.43 -1.96 0.41
C ARG A 99 -17.71 -2.12 1.21
N GLN A 100 -18.05 -3.35 1.60
CA GLN A 100 -19.21 -3.63 2.44
C GLN A 100 -19.12 -2.88 3.77
N LEU A 101 -17.95 -2.89 4.43
CA LEU A 101 -17.72 -2.13 5.66
C LEU A 101 -17.80 -0.62 5.43
N GLY A 102 -17.37 -0.11 4.29
CA GLY A 102 -17.52 1.31 3.93
C GLY A 102 -18.97 1.77 3.82
N GLN A 103 -19.90 0.84 3.57
CA GLN A 103 -21.34 1.09 3.42
C GLN A 103 -22.13 0.84 4.72
N ASP A 104 -21.52 0.29 5.76
CA ASP A 104 -22.18 -0.02 7.03
C ASP A 104 -22.39 1.23 7.89
N GLU A 105 -23.63 1.74 7.91
CA GLU A 105 -24.01 2.95 8.66
C GLU A 105 -23.90 2.80 10.18
N ALA A 106 -23.84 1.57 10.71
CA ALA A 106 -23.61 1.33 12.13
C ALA A 106 -22.17 1.64 12.56
N LEU A 107 -21.24 1.79 11.61
CA LEU A 107 -19.85 2.13 11.87
C LEU A 107 -19.61 3.63 11.99
N THR A 108 -18.64 3.99 12.82
CA THR A 108 -18.15 5.36 12.92
C THR A 108 -17.56 5.83 11.58
N ALA A 109 -17.57 7.15 11.35
CA ALA A 109 -16.97 7.74 10.16
C ALA A 109 -15.49 7.35 9.99
N ALA A 110 -14.73 7.30 11.10
CA ALA A 110 -13.32 6.89 11.07
C ALA A 110 -13.13 5.43 10.64
N GLN A 111 -14.00 4.52 11.08
CA GLN A 111 -13.96 3.12 10.65
C GLN A 111 -14.29 2.97 9.17
N ARG A 112 -15.35 3.64 8.69
CA ARG A 112 -15.70 3.64 7.26
C ARG A 112 -14.59 4.24 6.39
N GLN A 113 -13.93 5.30 6.87
CA GLN A 113 -12.78 5.88 6.18
C GLN A 113 -11.60 4.91 6.10
N LEU A 114 -11.29 4.20 7.19
CA LEU A 114 -10.25 3.16 7.19
C LEU A 114 -10.58 2.02 6.23
N ALA A 115 -11.81 1.52 6.24
CA ALA A 115 -12.27 0.52 5.30
C ALA A 115 -12.12 1.01 3.85
N GLY A 116 -12.55 2.24 3.54
CA GLY A 116 -12.40 2.81 2.20
C GLY A 116 -10.94 3.00 1.75
N MET A 117 -10.00 3.26 2.67
CA MET A 117 -8.57 3.26 2.34
C MET A 117 -8.07 1.87 1.96
N LEU A 118 -8.45 0.85 2.73
CA LEU A 118 -8.07 -0.54 2.47
C LEU A 118 -8.73 -1.09 1.20
N GLU A 119 -9.97 -0.70 0.90
CA GLU A 119 -10.61 -1.01 -0.39
C GLU A 119 -9.77 -0.50 -1.56
N ARG A 120 -9.38 0.78 -1.53
CA ARG A 120 -8.57 1.39 -2.60
C ARG A 120 -7.19 0.74 -2.72
N TYR A 121 -6.58 0.36 -1.60
CA TYR A 121 -5.31 -0.38 -1.60
C TYR A 121 -5.45 -1.75 -2.27
N ASN A 122 -6.51 -2.50 -1.99
CA ASN A 122 -6.73 -3.78 -2.69
C ASN A 122 -7.03 -3.56 -4.18
N GLN A 123 -7.79 -2.52 -4.51
CA GLN A 123 -8.05 -2.16 -5.91
C GLN A 123 -6.77 -1.80 -6.68
N SER A 124 -5.80 -1.13 -6.05
CA SER A 124 -4.53 -0.83 -6.70
C SER A 124 -3.69 -2.09 -6.94
N ARG A 125 -3.69 -3.06 -6.02
CA ARG A 125 -3.04 -4.38 -6.24
C ARG A 125 -3.66 -5.16 -7.39
N ILE A 126 -4.99 -5.18 -7.46
CA ILE A 126 -5.74 -5.81 -8.57
C ILE A 126 -5.37 -5.15 -9.90
N ASN A 127 -5.34 -3.83 -9.96
CA ASN A 127 -4.96 -3.11 -11.18
C ASN A 127 -3.52 -3.42 -11.58
N TRP A 128 -2.59 -3.41 -10.62
CA TRP A 128 -1.19 -3.72 -10.87
C TRP A 128 -1.00 -5.15 -11.41
N PHE A 129 -1.75 -6.12 -10.89
CA PHE A 129 -1.74 -7.49 -11.38
C PHE A 129 -2.11 -7.57 -12.86
N HIS A 130 -3.20 -6.90 -13.25
CA HIS A 130 -3.64 -6.85 -14.66
C HIS A 130 -2.62 -6.16 -15.55
N SER A 131 -2.07 -5.02 -15.12
CA SER A 131 -1.02 -4.31 -15.89
C SER A 131 0.23 -5.15 -16.08
N ARG A 132 0.62 -5.94 -15.07
CA ARG A 132 1.78 -6.85 -15.17
C ARG A 132 1.51 -7.98 -16.16
N ASP A 133 0.31 -8.56 -16.13
CA ASP A 133 -0.08 -9.64 -17.05
C ASP A 133 -0.11 -9.16 -18.51
N GLU A 134 -0.69 -7.98 -18.74
CA GLU A 134 -0.69 -7.33 -20.05
C GLU A 134 0.74 -7.07 -20.55
N LEU A 135 1.60 -6.48 -19.71
CA LEU A 135 2.98 -6.20 -20.07
C LEU A 135 3.76 -7.48 -20.41
N ARG A 136 3.51 -8.56 -19.67
CA ARG A 136 4.10 -9.88 -19.96
C ARG A 136 3.65 -10.39 -21.31
N SER A 137 2.35 -10.33 -21.62
CA SER A 137 1.83 -10.75 -22.92
C SER A 137 2.42 -9.93 -24.07
N GLN A 138 2.58 -8.62 -23.88
CA GLN A 138 3.21 -7.74 -24.89
C GLN A 138 4.69 -8.10 -25.10
N TYR A 139 5.43 -8.38 -24.02
CA TYR A 139 6.82 -8.79 -24.10
C TYR A 139 6.97 -10.12 -24.86
N GLU A 140 6.14 -11.10 -24.54
CA GLU A 140 6.15 -12.41 -25.23
C GLU A 140 5.84 -12.27 -26.72
N ALA A 141 4.86 -11.45 -27.09
CA ALA A 141 4.53 -11.17 -28.49
C ALA A 141 5.68 -10.46 -29.23
N LEU A 142 6.32 -9.46 -28.61
CA LEU A 142 7.44 -8.74 -29.20
C LEU A 142 8.67 -9.65 -29.36
N GLN A 143 8.94 -10.50 -28.38
CA GLN A 143 10.04 -11.47 -28.46
C GLN A 143 9.83 -12.45 -29.62
N GLN A 144 8.59 -12.89 -29.83
CA GLN A 144 8.25 -13.74 -30.96
C GLN A 144 8.49 -13.01 -32.30
N GLN A 145 8.06 -11.76 -32.41
CA GLN A 145 8.27 -10.95 -33.61
C GLN A 145 9.76 -10.76 -33.93
N VAL A 146 10.58 -10.46 -32.91
CA VAL A 146 12.03 -10.35 -33.07
C VAL A 146 12.64 -11.65 -33.58
N ASN A 147 12.23 -12.79 -33.00
CA ASN A 147 12.72 -14.09 -33.42
C ASN A 147 12.36 -14.42 -34.87
N ASP A 148 11.16 -14.06 -35.32
CA ASP A 148 10.70 -14.31 -36.69
C ASP A 148 11.42 -13.40 -37.70
N LEU A 149 11.59 -12.12 -37.38
CA LEU A 149 12.39 -11.20 -38.20
C LEU A 149 13.86 -11.65 -38.29
N GLN A 150 14.43 -12.19 -37.21
CA GLN A 150 15.78 -12.76 -37.24
C GLN A 150 15.89 -14.03 -38.11
N LYS A 151 14.83 -14.84 -38.18
CA LYS A 151 14.80 -16.00 -39.10
C LYS A 151 14.69 -15.53 -40.54
N GLU A 152 13.85 -14.54 -40.81
CA GLU A 152 13.66 -13.97 -42.13
C GLU A 152 14.94 -13.32 -42.66
N ASN A 153 15.61 -12.49 -41.84
CA ASN A 153 16.90 -11.91 -42.21
C ASN A 153 17.95 -12.98 -42.53
N ARG A 154 18.08 -14.02 -41.69
CA ARG A 154 19.00 -15.14 -41.98
C ARG A 154 18.65 -15.89 -43.27
N LEU A 155 17.36 -15.99 -43.59
CA LEU A 155 16.92 -16.59 -44.85
C LEU A 155 17.27 -15.70 -46.05
N LEU A 156 17.06 -14.39 -45.94
CA LEU A 156 17.40 -13.42 -46.97
C LEU A 156 18.91 -13.37 -47.22
N GLU A 157 19.72 -13.36 -46.17
CA GLU A 157 21.19 -13.44 -46.26
C GLU A 157 21.64 -14.68 -47.04
N ARG A 158 21.06 -15.85 -46.73
CA ARG A 158 21.36 -17.09 -47.47
C ARG A 158 20.94 -17.02 -48.94
N LYS A 159 19.79 -16.40 -49.24
CA LYS A 159 19.33 -16.21 -50.62
C LYS A 159 20.24 -15.28 -51.40
N ILE A 160 20.68 -14.17 -50.78
CA ILE A 160 21.63 -13.23 -51.39
C ILE A 160 22.93 -13.97 -51.72
N GLN A 161 23.49 -14.71 -50.76
CA GLN A 161 24.72 -15.49 -50.99
C GLN A 161 24.56 -16.47 -52.15
N ALA A 162 23.46 -17.22 -52.20
CA ALA A 162 23.20 -18.18 -53.28
C ALA A 162 23.09 -17.50 -54.65
N ILE A 163 22.47 -16.31 -54.74
CA ILE A 163 22.39 -15.54 -55.99
C ILE A 163 23.78 -15.06 -56.40
N THR A 164 24.57 -14.53 -55.47
CA THR A 164 25.94 -14.08 -55.74
C THR A 164 26.84 -15.24 -56.23
N ASP A 165 26.71 -16.43 -55.64
CA ASP A 165 27.46 -17.62 -56.07
C ASP A 165 27.06 -18.06 -57.49
N LEU A 166 25.75 -17.98 -57.82
CA LEU A 166 25.25 -18.24 -59.17
C LEU A 166 25.77 -17.22 -60.18
N GLU A 167 25.78 -15.93 -59.83
CA GLU A 167 26.32 -14.86 -60.68
C GLU A 167 27.81 -15.08 -60.99
N ALA A 168 28.62 -15.42 -59.98
CA ALA A 168 30.03 -15.75 -60.15
C ALA A 168 30.23 -16.97 -61.08
N THR A 169 29.41 -18.00 -60.91
CA THR A 169 29.45 -19.22 -61.75
C THR A 169 29.03 -18.94 -63.20
N ILE A 170 28.08 -18.03 -63.43
CA ILE A 170 27.64 -17.64 -64.78
C ILE A 170 28.71 -16.76 -65.45
N SER A 171 29.33 -15.84 -64.71
CA SER A 171 30.37 -14.96 -65.24
C SER A 171 31.59 -15.76 -65.72
N THR A 172 32.05 -16.71 -64.92
CA THR A 172 33.19 -17.60 -65.28
C THR A 172 32.89 -18.42 -66.54
N ARG A 173 31.69 -19.00 -66.66
CA ARG A 173 31.27 -19.72 -67.88
C ARG A 173 31.15 -18.86 -69.14
N ARG A 174 31.03 -17.54 -69.02
CA ARG A 174 30.95 -16.63 -70.18
C ARG A 174 32.33 -16.19 -70.68
N GLU A 175 33.34 -16.30 -69.83
CA GLU A 175 34.73 -15.94 -70.15
C GLU A 175 35.52 -17.10 -70.78
N GLU A 176 35.00 -18.33 -70.64
CA GLU A 176 35.44 -19.55 -71.36
C GLU A 176 34.79 -19.67 -72.75
#